data_AF-A0A329VWK6-F1
#
_entry.id   AF-A0A329VWK6-F1
#
_cell.length_a   1.000
_cell.length_b   1.000
_cell.length_c   1.000
_cell.angle_alpha   90.00
_cell.angle_beta   90.00
_cell.angle_gamma   90.00
#
_symmetry.space_group_name_H-M   'P 1'
#
loop_
_entity.id
_entity.type
_entity.pdbx_description
1 polymer ?
#
loop_
_entity_poly.entity_id
_entity_poly.type
_entity_poly.pdbx_seq_one_letter_code
_entity_poly.pdbx_strand_id
1 'polypeptide(L)'
;MQSVIGRHCHGHRRIFNMTELKPCPFCGSNDLCPDYEDRGSLDEYVSWINCGNCGVDGPLSKWENSYKEAESAAIRVWNKRVNNGG
;
A
#
# COMPACT_ATOMS: atom_id res chain seq x y z
N MET A 1 -23.10 0.31 -17.68
CA MET A 1 -21.94 1.18 -17.42
C MET A 1 -21.55 0.95 -15.97
N GLN A 2 -20.55 0.11 -15.71
CA GLN A 2 -20.14 -0.17 -14.34
C GLN A 2 -19.34 1.02 -13.84
N SER A 3 -19.87 1.67 -12.80
CA SER A 3 -19.28 2.81 -12.14
C SER A 3 -17.88 2.43 -11.67
N VAL A 4 -16.86 3.21 -12.06
CA VAL A 4 -15.53 3.18 -11.45
C VAL A 4 -15.67 3.70 -10.02
N ILE A 5 -16.25 2.89 -9.14
CA ILE A 5 -16.22 3.17 -7.72
C ILE A 5 -14.76 2.94 -7.35
N GLY A 6 -13.97 4.02 -7.36
CA GLY A 6 -12.67 4.02 -6.73
C GLY A 6 -12.87 3.39 -5.36
N ARG A 7 -12.15 2.29 -5.10
CA ARG A 7 -12.15 1.57 -3.83
C ARG A 7 -11.54 2.51 -2.79
N HIS A 8 -12.26 3.57 -2.43
CA HIS A 8 -11.75 4.57 -1.50
C HIS A 8 -11.28 3.82 -0.26
N CYS A 9 -10.09 4.14 0.23
CA CYS A 9 -9.53 3.53 1.43
C CYS A 9 -10.28 4.05 2.68
N HIS A 10 -11.61 3.95 2.70
CA HIS A 10 -12.47 4.25 3.81
C HIS A 10 -12.71 2.96 4.60
N GLY A 11 -12.03 2.79 5.73
CA GLY A 11 -12.68 2.09 6.85
C GLY A 11 -11.94 0.99 7.59
N HIS A 12 -10.66 0.67 7.36
CA HIS A 12 -9.98 -0.32 8.22
C HIS A 12 -8.69 0.23 8.85
N ARG A 13 -8.87 0.69 10.10
CA ARG A 13 -7.88 0.76 11.20
C ARG A 13 -6.61 1.57 10.94
N ARG A 14 -6.66 2.85 11.34
CA ARG A 14 -5.52 3.73 11.63
C ARG A 14 -4.46 3.02 12.50
N ILE A 15 -3.39 2.48 11.91
CA ILE A 15 -2.13 2.23 12.62
C ILE A 15 -0.95 2.55 11.68
N PHE A 16 -0.87 3.76 11.15
CA PHE A 16 0.39 4.51 10.98
C PHE A 16 0.11 5.87 10.35
N ASN A 17 1.03 6.80 10.55
CA ASN A 17 0.99 8.16 10.01
C ASN A 17 1.06 8.08 8.46
N MET A 18 -0.10 8.13 7.78
CA MET A 18 -0.20 8.26 6.32
C MET A 18 0.55 9.49 5.76
N THR A 19 1.05 10.36 6.63
CA THR A 19 1.91 11.50 6.32
C THR A 19 3.27 11.11 5.74
N GLU A 20 3.68 9.84 5.76
CA GLU A 20 4.97 9.39 5.19
C GLU A 20 4.89 8.79 3.78
N LEU A 21 3.70 8.52 3.23
CA LEU A 21 3.57 7.95 1.88
C LEU A 21 3.69 9.04 0.81
N LYS A 22 4.54 8.81 -0.20
CA LYS A 22 4.52 9.59 -1.44
C LYS A 22 3.17 9.39 -2.13
N PRO A 23 2.60 10.42 -2.80
CA PRO A 23 1.36 10.29 -3.55
C PRO A 23 1.42 9.18 -4.59
N CYS A 24 0.24 8.70 -5.02
CA CYS A 24 0.12 7.81 -6.16
C CYS A 24 0.83 8.41 -7.38
N PRO A 25 1.77 7.70 -8.03
CA PRO A 25 2.58 8.28 -9.08
C PRO A 25 1.80 8.36 -10.41
N PHE A 26 0.65 7.69 -10.49
CA PHE A 26 -0.17 7.60 -11.69
C PHE A 26 -1.33 8.59 -11.68
N CYS A 27 -1.90 8.89 -10.50
CA CYS A 27 -3.04 9.81 -10.38
C CYS A 27 -2.86 10.95 -9.37
N GLY A 28 -1.74 10.99 -8.64
CA GLY A 28 -1.45 12.04 -7.65
C GLY A 28 -2.26 11.95 -6.35
N SER A 29 -3.16 10.96 -6.21
CA SER A 29 -3.99 10.81 -5.00
C SER A 29 -3.17 10.39 -3.77
N ASN A 30 -3.62 10.84 -2.61
CA ASN A 30 -3.16 10.40 -1.29
C ASN A 30 -4.09 9.36 -0.64
N ASP A 31 -5.13 8.94 -1.36
CA ASP A 31 -6.00 7.83 -0.95
C ASP A 31 -5.25 6.51 -1.18
N LEU A 32 -4.43 6.15 -0.20
CA LEU A 32 -3.51 5.02 -0.21
C LEU A 32 -3.72 4.18 1.05
N CYS A 33 -3.73 2.86 0.91
CA CYS A 33 -3.87 1.93 2.03
C CYS A 33 -3.02 0.67 1.84
N PRO A 34 -2.51 0.07 2.92
CA PRO A 34 -1.87 -1.22 2.84
C PRO A 34 -2.90 -2.34 2.68
N ASP A 35 -2.55 -3.33 1.88
CA ASP A 35 -3.23 -4.62 1.78
C ASP A 35 -2.21 -5.73 2.06
N TYR A 36 -2.67 -6.96 2.31
CA TYR A 36 -1.83 -8.04 2.83
C TYR A 36 -2.18 -9.41 2.26
N GLU A 37 -1.16 -10.26 2.17
CA GLU A 37 -1.32 -11.71 2.11
C GLU A 37 -0.67 -12.32 3.35
N ASP A 38 -1.36 -13.29 3.96
CA ASP A 38 -0.83 -14.10 5.04
C ASP A 38 -0.59 -15.54 4.55
N ARG A 39 0.58 -16.08 4.88
CA ARG A 39 0.90 -17.50 4.64
C ARG A 39 0.49 -18.40 5.80
N GLY A 40 -0.53 -17.99 6.56
CA GLY A 40 -1.13 -18.74 7.65
C GLY A 40 -0.09 -19.30 8.62
N SER A 41 0.12 -20.62 8.59
CA SER A 41 0.90 -21.40 9.57
C SER A 41 2.39 -21.04 9.71
N LEU A 42 2.92 -20.17 8.85
CA LEU A 42 4.32 -19.73 8.91
C LEU A 42 4.50 -18.40 9.65
N ASP A 43 3.41 -17.75 10.09
CA ASP A 43 3.43 -16.38 10.61
C ASP A 43 4.15 -15.40 9.64
N GLU A 44 4.13 -15.71 8.35
CA GLU A 44 4.73 -14.91 7.29
C GLU A 44 3.67 -14.04 6.63
N TYR A 45 3.93 -12.73 6.58
CA TYR A 45 3.04 -11.71 6.03
C TYR A 45 3.77 -10.91 4.96
N VAL A 46 3.12 -10.65 3.84
CA VAL A 46 3.57 -9.69 2.83
C VAL A 46 2.51 -8.61 2.70
N SER A 47 2.94 -7.39 2.39
CA SER A 47 2.05 -6.26 2.19
C SER A 47 2.40 -5.48 0.93
N TRP A 48 1.44 -4.76 0.39
CA TRP A 48 1.64 -3.77 -0.67
C TRP A 48 0.71 -2.58 -0.42
N ILE A 49 1.00 -1.44 -1.07
CA ILE A 49 0.16 -0.24 -0.97
C ILE A 49 -0.78 -0.20 -2.18
N ASN A 50 -2.09 -0.18 -1.95
CA ASN A 50 -3.11 0.06 -2.97
C ASN A 50 -3.48 1.56 -3.01
N CYS A 51 -3.77 2.08 -4.20
CA CYS A 51 -4.42 3.39 -4.33
C CYS A 51 -5.94 3.24 -4.48
N GLY A 52 -6.68 3.76 -3.51
CA GLY A 52 -8.14 3.68 -3.52
C GLY A 52 -8.81 4.51 -4.62
N ASN A 53 -8.14 5.54 -5.13
CA ASN A 53 -8.67 6.38 -6.20
C ASN A 53 -8.59 5.72 -7.59
N CYS A 54 -7.40 5.27 -8.01
CA CYS A 54 -7.21 4.67 -9.34
C CYS A 54 -7.10 3.14 -9.34
N GLY A 55 -7.10 2.52 -8.16
CA GLY A 55 -7.09 1.06 -7.98
C GLY A 55 -5.74 0.39 -8.21
N VAL A 56 -4.66 1.13 -8.47
CA VAL A 56 -3.34 0.55 -8.74
C VAL A 56 -2.74 -0.08 -7.48
N ASP A 57 -2.16 -1.26 -7.66
CA ASP A 57 -1.39 -1.93 -6.62
C ASP A 57 0.09 -1.59 -6.72
N GLY A 58 0.69 -1.33 -5.56
CA GLY A 58 2.11 -1.20 -5.39
C GLY A 58 2.83 -2.55 -5.48
N PRO A 59 4.17 -2.51 -5.51
CA PRO A 59 4.97 -3.72 -5.43
C PRO A 59 4.77 -4.43 -4.08
N LEU A 60 4.81 -5.77 -4.10
CA LEU A 60 4.86 -6.61 -2.92
C LEU A 60 6.13 -6.30 -2.10
N SER A 61 5.97 -6.23 -0.78
CA SER A 61 7.08 -6.16 0.16
C SER A 61 7.83 -7.49 0.25
N LYS A 62 8.88 -7.54 1.07
CA LYS A 62 9.38 -8.84 1.55
C LYS A 62 8.37 -9.46 2.51
N TRP A 63 8.42 -10.79 2.63
CA TRP A 63 7.75 -11.54 3.69
C TRP A 63 8.41 -11.21 5.03
N GLU A 64 7.59 -10.96 6.03
CA GLU A 64 7.99 -10.58 7.39
C GLU A 64 7.19 -11.39 8.41
N ASN A 65 7.67 -11.45 9.64
CA ASN A 65 7.05 -12.30 10.68
C ASN A 65 5.95 -11.56 11.48
N SER A 66 5.49 -10.40 10.99
CA SER A 66 4.37 -9.66 11.56
C SER A 66 3.73 -8.71 10.53
N TYR A 67 2.43 -8.45 10.68
CA TYR A 67 1.72 -7.44 9.88
C TYR A 67 2.39 -6.06 9.89
N LYS A 68 2.87 -5.63 11.06
CA LYS A 68 3.50 -4.30 11.23
C LYS A 68 4.81 -4.17 10.44
N GLU A 69 5.61 -5.23 10.41
CA GLU A 69 6.85 -5.25 9.64
C GLU A 69 6.55 -5.31 8.14
N ALA A 70 5.58 -6.14 7.73
CA ALA A 70 5.15 -6.21 6.33
C ALA A 70 4.66 -4.86 5.81
N GLU A 71 3.81 -4.17 6.59
CA GLU A 71 3.34 -2.81 6.29
C GLU A 71 4.49 -1.81 6.17
N SER A 72 5.41 -1.82 7.15
CA SER A 72 6.60 -0.95 7.14
C SER A 72 7.48 -1.21 5.92
N ALA A 73 7.60 -2.47 5.49
CA ALA A 73 8.33 -2.84 4.29
C ALA A 73 7.62 -2.37 3.03
N ALA A 74 6.29 -2.51 2.93
CA ALA A 74 5.48 -2.02 1.83
C ALA A 74 5.59 -0.50 1.66
N ILE A 75 5.53 0.27 2.76
CA ILE A 75 5.71 1.73 2.76
C ILE A 75 7.10 2.10 2.21
N ARG A 76 8.16 1.43 2.69
CA ARG A 76 9.52 1.67 2.20
C ARG A 76 9.65 1.39 0.71
N VAL A 77 9.05 0.31 0.22
CA VAL A 77 9.12 -0.05 -1.20
C VAL A 77 8.31 0.94 -2.04
N TRP A 78 7.10 1.31 -1.60
CA TRP A 78 6.27 2.31 -2.27
C TRP A 78 6.99 3.66 -2.41
N ASN A 79 7.68 4.10 -1.37
CA ASN A 79 8.43 5.36 -1.35
C ASN A 79 9.77 5.29 -2.11
N LYS A 80 10.34 4.10 -2.29
CA LYS A 80 11.49 3.81 -3.16
C LYS A 80 11.08 3.84 -4.63
N ARG A 81 10.68 5.02 -5.09
CA ARG A 81 10.62 5.33 -6.53
C ARG A 81 11.84 6.13 -6.87
N VAL A 82 12.50 5.74 -7.97
CA VAL A 82 13.54 6.56 -8.57
C VAL A 82 12.90 7.92 -8.82
N ASN A 83 13.42 8.97 -8.19
CA ASN A 83 13.06 10.33 -8.59
C ASN A 83 13.66 10.50 -9.99
N ASN A 84 12.94 10.07 -11.03
CA ASN A 84 13.18 10.57 -12.37
C ASN A 84 12.60 11.97 -12.40
N GLY A 85 13.28 12.90 -11.70
CA GLY A 85 13.18 14.31 -12.03
C GLY A 85 13.67 14.44 -13.45
N GLY A 86 12.73 14.57 -14.38
CA GLY A 86 13.02 14.93 -15.77
C GLY A 86 13.65 16.30 -15.85
#